data_AF-A0A350ICW3-F1
#
_entry.id   AF-A0A350ICW3-F1
#
_cell.length_a   1.000
_cell.length_b   1.000
_cell.length_c   1.000
_cell.angle_alpha   90.00
_cell.angle_beta   90.00
_cell.angle_gamma   90.00
#
_symmetry.space_group_name_H-M   'P 1'
#
loop_
_entity.id
_entity.type
_entity.pdbx_description
1 polymer ?
#
loop_
_entity_poly.entity_id
_entity_poly.type
_entity_poly.pdbx_seq_one_letter_code
_entity_poly.pdbx_strand_id
1 'polypeptide(L)'
;VQVEHMPIETIRAEKAVDGIVKGYYYHPKWADLKRTDKPKRISAFGCSEDGIELMYIRPYKAGFYYYSPVDYQGGLQYSELEEEIANFHISNIQNGLSPSMLINFNNGTPEKEQRDEIERAIYEKFSGSSNAGRFILAFNDSKELSATVEPIILNDAHKQYQFLSDESMRKVMVSHRIVSPMLVGIKDNTGLGNNAQELETASLLMDNTVIRPMQVTILDEFEKILDYNEIDLELYFKTLQPLEFTDLTNAISDAEIEKETGVKSSEVKSEESTNEQEEY
;
A
#
# COMPACT_ATOMS: atom_id res chain seq x y z
N VAL A 1 28.17 -18.13 4.70
CA VAL A 1 27.28 -17.52 3.68
C VAL A 1 26.76 -16.19 4.24
N GLN A 2 26.81 -15.11 3.45
CA GLN A 2 26.27 -13.79 3.83
C GLN A 2 25.24 -13.41 2.76
N VAL A 3 24.06 -12.95 3.19
CA VAL A 3 22.98 -12.53 2.31
C VAL A 3 22.59 -11.10 2.70
N GLU A 4 22.47 -10.24 1.71
CA GLU A 4 22.05 -8.84 1.89
C GLU A 4 20.89 -8.52 0.97
N HIS A 5 19.91 -7.76 1.48
CA HIS A 5 18.81 -7.27 0.68
C HIS A 5 19.26 -6.11 -0.20
N MET A 6 18.91 -6.17 -1.48
CA MET A 6 19.18 -5.11 -2.44
C MET A 6 17.86 -4.58 -3.03
N PRO A 7 17.58 -3.26 -2.97
CA PRO A 7 16.33 -2.71 -3.45
C PRO A 7 16.14 -2.90 -4.97
N ILE A 8 14.98 -3.44 -5.35
CA ILE A 8 14.69 -3.85 -6.72
C ILE A 8 14.72 -2.68 -7.73
N GLU A 9 14.37 -1.48 -7.28
CA GLU A 9 14.36 -0.28 -8.10
C GLU A 9 15.75 0.08 -8.63
N THR A 10 16.81 -0.33 -7.93
CA THR A 10 18.21 -0.07 -8.29
C THR A 10 18.78 -1.07 -9.30
N ILE A 11 18.03 -2.11 -9.63
CA ILE A 11 18.52 -3.23 -10.44
C ILE A 11 17.78 -3.34 -11.78
N ARG A 12 18.47 -3.68 -12.86
CA ARG A 12 17.86 -4.05 -14.15
C ARG A 12 18.42 -5.36 -14.70
N ALA A 13 17.56 -6.21 -15.23
CA ALA A 13 17.94 -7.52 -15.74
C ALA A 13 18.73 -7.38 -17.04
N GLU A 14 19.79 -8.17 -17.18
CA GLU A 14 20.46 -8.36 -18.45
C GLU A 14 19.54 -9.10 -19.42
N LYS A 15 19.73 -8.84 -20.72
CA LYS A 15 19.03 -9.59 -21.76
C LYS A 15 19.31 -11.08 -21.59
N ALA A 16 18.25 -11.85 -21.49
CA ALA A 16 18.37 -13.28 -21.30
C ALA A 16 19.01 -13.96 -22.51
N VAL A 17 19.81 -14.99 -22.22
CA VAL A 17 20.44 -15.87 -23.20
C VAL A 17 19.90 -17.27 -22.91
N ASP A 18 19.35 -17.93 -23.93
CA ASP A 18 18.71 -19.25 -23.81
C ASP A 18 17.60 -19.34 -22.75
N GLY A 19 16.86 -18.25 -22.57
CA GLY A 19 15.78 -18.21 -21.60
C GLY A 19 16.22 -17.88 -20.16
N ILE A 20 17.52 -17.66 -19.92
CA ILE A 20 18.09 -17.42 -18.58
C ILE A 20 18.73 -16.02 -18.51
N VAL A 21 18.42 -15.28 -17.44
CA VAL A 21 19.08 -14.01 -17.13
C VAL A 21 20.40 -14.32 -16.45
N LYS A 22 21.53 -14.00 -17.11
CA LYS A 22 22.89 -14.31 -16.61
C LYS A 22 23.49 -13.23 -15.72
N GLY A 23 22.81 -12.10 -15.57
CA GLY A 23 23.32 -10.98 -14.81
C GLY A 23 22.30 -9.85 -14.69
N TYR A 24 22.67 -8.89 -13.86
CA TYR A 24 21.89 -7.71 -13.55
C TYR A 24 22.81 -6.50 -13.55
N TYR A 25 22.26 -5.35 -13.91
CA TYR A 25 22.94 -4.08 -13.89
C TYR A 25 22.45 -3.27 -12.69
N TYR A 26 23.36 -2.61 -12.00
CA TYR A 26 23.07 -1.75 -10.85
C TYR A 26 23.26 -0.27 -11.21
N HIS A 27 22.27 0.54 -10.81
CA HIS A 27 22.38 1.99 -10.79
C HIS A 27 21.49 2.56 -9.67
N PRO A 28 21.97 3.50 -8.84
CA PRO A 28 21.20 4.04 -7.71
C PRO A 28 19.93 4.76 -8.15
N LYS A 29 19.95 5.44 -9.31
CA LYS A 29 18.78 6.12 -9.87
C LYS A 29 18.76 6.08 -11.38
N TRP A 30 18.03 5.14 -11.95
CA TRP A 30 18.00 4.89 -13.40
C TRP A 30 17.60 6.12 -14.25
N ALA A 31 16.77 7.01 -13.70
CA ALA A 31 16.38 8.25 -14.37
C ALA A 31 17.55 9.19 -14.66
N ASP A 32 18.65 9.11 -13.88
CA ASP A 32 19.80 10.01 -14.01
C ASP A 32 20.96 9.38 -14.81
N LEU A 33 20.77 8.18 -15.36
CA LEU A 33 21.80 7.44 -16.08
C LEU A 33 22.24 8.20 -17.34
N LYS A 34 23.51 8.60 -17.42
CA LYS A 34 24.07 9.22 -18.62
C LYS A 34 24.53 8.15 -19.61
N ARG A 35 24.59 8.51 -20.89
CA ARG A 35 25.11 7.62 -21.95
C ARG A 35 26.56 7.18 -21.74
N THR A 36 27.33 7.94 -20.98
CA THR A 36 28.72 7.64 -20.63
C THR A 36 28.85 6.67 -19.46
N ASP A 37 27.81 6.55 -18.65
CA ASP A 37 27.85 5.75 -17.44
C ASP A 37 27.73 4.28 -17.82
N LYS A 38 28.58 3.46 -17.21
CA LYS A 38 28.53 2.01 -17.34
C LYS A 38 28.00 1.46 -16.03
N PRO A 39 26.71 1.07 -15.97
CA PRO A 39 26.15 0.42 -14.79
C PRO A 39 27.00 -0.77 -14.37
N LYS A 40 27.16 -0.95 -13.06
CA LYS A 40 27.92 -2.09 -12.53
C LYS A 40 27.12 -3.37 -12.82
N ARG A 41 27.72 -4.29 -13.58
CA ARG A 41 27.14 -5.63 -13.78
C ARG A 41 27.43 -6.50 -12.56
N ILE A 42 26.41 -7.23 -12.10
CA ILE A 42 26.44 -8.23 -11.04
C ILE A 42 25.93 -9.53 -11.66
N SER A 43 26.63 -10.63 -11.46
CA SER A 43 26.22 -11.91 -12.04
C SER A 43 24.98 -12.46 -11.34
N ALA A 44 24.13 -13.18 -12.08
CA ALA A 44 22.97 -13.85 -11.49
C ALA A 44 23.45 -15.08 -10.70
N PHE A 45 22.72 -15.42 -9.63
CA PHE A 45 23.06 -16.57 -8.79
C PHE A 45 23.19 -17.86 -9.59
N GLY A 46 24.27 -18.61 -9.36
CA GLY A 46 24.57 -19.88 -10.03
C GLY A 46 24.98 -19.75 -11.49
N CYS A 47 25.22 -18.53 -12.00
CA CYS A 47 25.68 -18.29 -13.38
C CYS A 47 27.18 -17.95 -13.46
N SER A 48 27.87 -17.81 -12.33
CA SER A 48 29.29 -17.45 -12.28
C SER A 48 30.01 -18.07 -11.06
N GLU A 49 31.30 -17.78 -10.93
CA GLU A 49 32.11 -18.03 -9.73
C GLU A 49 32.47 -16.69 -9.04
N ASP A 50 31.71 -15.62 -9.31
CA ASP A 50 31.96 -14.31 -8.74
C ASP A 50 31.69 -14.32 -7.23
N GLY A 51 32.47 -13.55 -6.45
CA GLY A 51 32.28 -13.48 -5.00
C GLY A 51 30.98 -12.80 -4.56
N ILE A 52 30.24 -12.16 -5.48
CA ILE A 52 28.93 -11.55 -5.25
C ILE A 52 28.03 -11.92 -6.42
N GLU A 53 26.94 -12.61 -6.11
CA GLU A 53 25.89 -12.94 -7.08
C GLU A 53 24.52 -12.45 -6.60
N LEU A 54 23.61 -12.22 -7.54
CA LEU A 54 22.28 -11.73 -7.26
C LEU A 54 21.24 -12.83 -7.49
N MET A 55 20.56 -13.20 -6.40
CA MET A 55 19.37 -14.05 -6.45
C MET A 55 18.11 -13.19 -6.54
N TYR A 56 17.34 -13.36 -7.60
CA TYR A 56 16.10 -12.63 -7.80
C TYR A 56 14.89 -13.51 -7.47
N ILE A 57 14.33 -13.31 -6.29
CA ILE A 57 13.15 -14.01 -5.79
C ILE A 57 11.91 -13.38 -6.44
N ARG A 58 11.11 -14.19 -7.15
CA ARG A 58 9.86 -13.73 -7.77
C ARG A 58 8.82 -14.83 -7.83
N PRO A 59 7.52 -14.51 -7.64
CA PRO A 59 6.46 -15.45 -7.97
C PRO A 59 6.38 -15.65 -9.48
N TYR A 60 6.08 -16.86 -9.93
CA TYR A 60 5.82 -17.13 -11.34
C TYR A 60 4.50 -16.50 -11.78
N LYS A 61 4.52 -15.68 -12.84
CA LYS A 61 3.31 -15.21 -13.53
C LYS A 61 3.48 -15.35 -15.04
N ALA A 62 2.50 -15.97 -15.69
CA ALA A 62 2.47 -16.12 -17.14
C ALA A 62 2.47 -14.75 -17.84
N GLY A 63 3.24 -14.63 -18.93
CA GLY A 63 3.41 -13.37 -19.66
C GLY A 63 4.45 -12.40 -19.07
N PHE A 64 4.97 -12.68 -17.87
CA PHE A 64 5.96 -11.85 -17.19
C PHE A 64 7.33 -12.53 -17.14
N TYR A 65 8.15 -12.20 -18.14
CA TYR A 65 9.42 -12.89 -18.36
C TYR A 65 10.55 -12.37 -17.46
N TYR A 66 10.81 -11.05 -17.46
CA TYR A 66 11.90 -10.44 -16.68
C TYR A 66 11.50 -10.04 -15.26
N TYR A 67 10.28 -9.53 -15.09
CA TYR A 67 9.80 -8.97 -13.82
C TYR A 67 8.38 -9.43 -13.58
N SER A 68 8.11 -9.91 -12.37
CA SER A 68 6.73 -10.19 -11.95
C SER A 68 6.05 -8.89 -11.54
N PRO A 69 4.76 -8.70 -11.83
CA PRO A 69 4.04 -7.53 -11.40
C PRO A 69 3.80 -7.59 -9.90
N VAL A 70 3.64 -6.42 -9.29
CA VAL A 70 3.26 -6.29 -7.88
C VAL A 70 1.95 -7.02 -7.57
N ASP A 71 1.82 -7.54 -6.36
CA ASP A 71 0.64 -8.34 -6.00
C ASP A 71 -0.63 -7.51 -5.87
N TYR A 72 -0.50 -6.24 -5.47
CA TYR A 72 -1.59 -5.27 -5.37
C TYR A 72 -1.93 -4.58 -6.70
N GLN A 73 -1.45 -5.09 -7.85
CA GLN A 73 -1.64 -4.46 -9.16
C GLN A 73 -3.12 -4.14 -9.46
N GLY A 74 -4.05 -5.00 -9.04
CA GLY A 74 -5.49 -4.79 -9.23
C GLY A 74 -6.08 -3.63 -8.43
N GLY A 75 -5.38 -3.14 -7.41
CA GLY A 75 -5.79 -2.03 -6.55
C GLY A 75 -5.15 -0.68 -6.87
N LEU A 76 -4.23 -0.62 -7.85
CA LEU A 76 -3.51 0.61 -8.19
C LEU A 76 -4.45 1.76 -8.57
N GLN A 77 -5.42 1.50 -9.44
CA GLN A 77 -6.39 2.50 -9.87
C GLN A 77 -7.27 3.00 -8.72
N TYR A 78 -7.60 2.13 -7.77
CA TYR A 78 -8.38 2.50 -6.58
C TYR A 78 -7.54 3.27 -5.55
N SER A 79 -6.23 3.00 -5.50
CA SER A 79 -5.30 3.78 -4.67
C SER A 79 -5.14 5.20 -5.23
N GLU A 80 -4.99 5.33 -6.54
CA GLU A 80 -4.94 6.63 -7.24
C GLU A 80 -6.28 7.39 -7.13
N LEU A 81 -7.41 6.68 -7.22
CA LEU A 81 -8.72 7.28 -7.00
C LEU A 81 -8.87 7.86 -5.58
N GLU A 82 -8.45 7.12 -4.55
CA GLU A 82 -8.48 7.61 -3.17
C GLU A 82 -7.55 8.81 -2.97
N GLU A 83 -6.36 8.79 -3.58
CA GLU A 83 -5.44 9.93 -3.60
C GLU A 83 -6.10 11.16 -4.22
N GLU A 84 -6.77 11.02 -5.36
CA GLU A 84 -7.45 12.13 -6.04
C GLU A 84 -8.65 12.66 -5.25
N ILE A 85 -9.39 11.79 -4.55
CA ILE A 85 -10.46 12.20 -3.63
C ILE A 85 -9.87 13.03 -2.48
N ALA A 86 -8.76 12.59 -1.89
CA ALA A 86 -8.07 13.33 -0.84
C ALA A 86 -7.55 14.68 -1.37
N ASN A 87 -6.91 14.70 -2.55
CA ASN A 87 -6.44 15.91 -3.23
C ASN A 87 -7.59 16.89 -3.50
N PHE A 88 -8.75 16.38 -3.95
CA PHE A 88 -9.94 17.19 -4.17
C PHE A 88 -10.45 17.81 -2.86
N HIS A 89 -10.53 17.05 -1.76
CA HIS A 89 -10.93 17.59 -0.47
C HIS A 89 -9.94 18.62 0.07
N ILE A 90 -8.63 18.35 -0.05
CA ILE A 90 -7.57 19.30 0.31
C ILE A 90 -7.72 20.57 -0.52
N SER A 91 -7.88 20.46 -1.84
CA SER A 91 -8.05 21.60 -2.73
C SER A 91 -9.31 22.40 -2.40
N ASN A 92 -10.44 21.75 -2.11
CA ASN A 92 -11.65 22.45 -1.68
C ASN A 92 -11.45 23.22 -0.37
N ILE A 93 -10.78 22.62 0.60
CA ILE A 93 -10.48 23.27 1.89
C ILE A 93 -9.49 24.42 1.69
N GLN A 94 -8.44 24.21 0.89
CA GLN A 94 -7.39 25.20 0.66
C GLN A 94 -7.87 26.36 -0.20
N ASN A 95 -8.73 26.12 -1.18
CA ASN A 95 -9.14 27.16 -2.12
C ASN A 95 -10.46 27.82 -1.74
N GLY A 96 -11.26 27.23 -0.83
CA GLY A 96 -12.50 27.79 -0.25
C GLY A 96 -13.63 28.09 -1.25
N LEU A 97 -13.30 28.17 -2.53
CA LEU A 97 -14.12 28.17 -3.72
C LEU A 97 -14.08 26.74 -4.27
N SER A 98 -14.97 25.88 -3.77
CA SER A 98 -15.54 24.92 -4.71
C SER A 98 -16.08 25.72 -5.91
N PRO A 99 -16.12 25.18 -7.14
CA PRO A 99 -16.76 25.82 -8.30
C PRO A 99 -18.26 26.16 -8.10
N SER A 100 -18.73 26.15 -6.86
CA SER A 100 -20.08 26.32 -6.36
C SER A 100 -20.56 27.76 -6.32
N MET A 101 -19.89 28.75 -6.90
CA MET A 101 -20.35 30.16 -6.85
C MET A 101 -20.14 30.86 -8.20
N LEU A 102 -21.24 31.25 -8.83
CA LEU A 102 -21.22 32.15 -9.98
C LEU A 102 -21.43 33.58 -9.47
N ILE A 103 -20.42 34.43 -9.66
CA ILE A 103 -20.49 35.86 -9.36
C ILE A 103 -20.76 36.59 -10.67
N ASN A 104 -21.95 37.16 -10.79
CA ASN A 104 -22.34 37.94 -11.96
C ASN A 104 -22.38 39.43 -11.61
N PHE A 105 -21.70 40.24 -12.41
CA PHE A 105 -21.76 41.70 -12.34
C PHE A 105 -22.63 42.21 -13.48
N ASN A 106 -23.79 42.77 -13.14
CA ASN A 106 -24.77 43.24 -14.13
C ASN A 106 -24.41 44.61 -14.77
N ASN A 107 -23.28 45.23 -14.38
CA ASN A 107 -22.86 46.58 -14.84
C ASN A 107 -21.97 46.58 -16.11
N GLY A 108 -22.13 45.60 -17.01
CA GLY A 108 -21.28 45.46 -18.20
C GLY A 108 -19.87 44.91 -17.90
N THR A 109 -19.08 44.63 -18.94
CA THR A 109 -17.73 44.07 -18.79
C THR A 109 -16.74 45.16 -18.36
N PRO A 110 -16.09 45.06 -17.17
CA PRO A 110 -15.14 46.07 -16.72
C PRO A 110 -13.89 46.12 -17.61
N GLU A 111 -13.11 47.19 -17.50
CA GLU A 111 -11.80 47.27 -18.15
C GLU A 111 -10.88 46.14 -17.64
N LYS A 112 -9.88 45.73 -18.45
CA LYS A 112 -9.05 44.56 -18.14
C LYS A 112 -8.34 44.67 -16.78
N GLU A 113 -7.77 45.83 -16.47
CA GLU A 113 -7.05 46.07 -15.23
C GLU A 113 -7.96 45.96 -13.99
N GLN A 114 -9.18 46.51 -14.09
CA GLN A 114 -10.20 46.39 -13.03
C GLN A 114 -10.70 44.95 -12.85
N ARG A 115 -10.79 44.17 -13.95
CA ARG A 115 -11.14 42.74 -13.86
C ARG A 115 -10.09 41.96 -13.10
N ASP A 116 -8.82 42.18 -13.42
CA ASP A 116 -7.69 41.48 -12.78
C ASP A 116 -7.62 41.83 -11.27
N GLU A 117 -7.88 43.08 -10.89
CA GLU A 117 -7.98 43.50 -9.48
C GLU A 117 -9.15 42.86 -8.74
N ILE A 118 -10.34 42.81 -9.36
CA ILE A 118 -11.53 42.21 -8.77
C ILE A 118 -11.33 40.69 -8.60
N GLU A 119 -10.80 40.02 -9.61
CA GLU A 119 -10.51 38.58 -9.58
C GLU A 119 -9.50 38.26 -8.47
N ARG A 120 -8.42 39.03 -8.36
CA ARG A 120 -7.43 38.88 -7.30
C ARG A 120 -8.01 39.14 -5.91
N ALA A 121 -8.84 40.16 -5.75
CA ALA A 121 -9.48 40.47 -4.47
C ALA A 121 -10.48 39.38 -4.03
N ILE A 122 -11.21 38.78 -4.99
CA ILE A 122 -12.09 37.64 -4.71
C ILE A 122 -11.25 36.43 -4.31
N TYR A 123 -10.18 36.14 -5.07
CA TYR A 123 -9.28 35.04 -4.78
C TYR A 123 -8.63 35.20 -3.40
N GLU A 124 -8.06 36.35 -3.04
CA GLU A 124 -7.45 36.58 -1.73
C GLU A 124 -8.46 36.48 -0.56
N LYS A 125 -9.73 36.86 -0.78
CA LYS A 125 -10.77 36.81 0.26
C LYS A 125 -11.37 35.42 0.50
N PHE A 126 -11.34 34.53 -0.49
CA PHE A 126 -11.96 33.20 -0.42
C PHE A 126 -10.97 32.04 -0.55
N SER A 127 -9.76 32.28 -1.04
CA SER A 127 -8.68 31.30 -0.98
C SER A 127 -8.09 31.24 0.43
N GLY A 128 -7.65 30.05 0.81
CA GLY A 128 -7.13 29.72 2.13
C GLY A 128 -8.18 29.08 3.03
N SER A 129 -7.79 27.98 3.68
CA SER A 129 -8.60 27.29 4.69
C SER A 129 -9.05 28.19 5.85
N SER A 130 -8.28 29.25 6.14
CA SER A 130 -8.59 30.26 7.16
C SER A 130 -9.60 31.33 6.71
N ASN A 131 -9.96 31.36 5.43
CA ASN A 131 -10.87 32.35 4.85
C ASN A 131 -12.25 31.78 4.52
N ALA A 132 -12.48 30.49 4.81
CA ALA A 132 -13.78 29.85 4.70
C ALA A 132 -14.84 30.61 5.54
N GLY A 133 -15.91 31.07 4.89
CA GLY A 133 -17.03 31.77 5.55
C GLY A 133 -16.94 33.31 5.58
N ARG A 134 -15.96 33.93 4.92
CA ARG A 134 -15.98 35.39 4.69
C ARG A 134 -17.11 35.77 3.72
N PHE A 135 -17.67 36.97 3.86
CA PHE A 135 -18.76 37.46 3.01
C PHE A 135 -18.27 38.55 2.04
N ILE A 136 -18.85 38.60 0.83
CA ILE A 136 -18.66 39.70 -0.12
C ILE A 136 -19.68 40.79 0.21
N LEU A 137 -19.20 41.95 0.60
CA LEU A 137 -20.03 43.15 0.73
C LEU A 137 -19.94 43.94 -0.59
N ALA A 138 -21.05 44.00 -1.33
CA ALA A 138 -21.16 44.78 -2.56
C ALA A 138 -22.08 45.99 -2.31
N PHE A 139 -21.60 47.18 -2.69
CA PHE A 139 -22.39 48.41 -2.69
C PHE A 139 -22.81 48.71 -4.13
N ASN A 140 -24.11 48.88 -4.37
CA ASN A 140 -24.65 49.10 -5.72
C ASN A 140 -25.57 50.33 -5.71
N ASP A 141 -25.51 51.14 -6.77
CA ASP A 141 -26.28 52.38 -6.89
C ASP A 141 -27.75 52.16 -7.27
N SER A 142 -28.08 51.02 -7.88
CA SER A 142 -29.45 50.63 -8.20
C SER A 142 -29.64 49.11 -8.17
N LYS A 143 -30.91 48.66 -8.21
CA LYS A 143 -31.25 47.24 -8.23
C LYS A 143 -30.83 46.56 -9.54
N GLU A 144 -30.88 47.28 -10.68
CA GLU A 144 -30.38 46.75 -11.96
C GLU A 144 -28.86 46.56 -11.98
N LEU A 145 -28.13 47.35 -11.18
CA LEU A 145 -26.66 47.31 -11.07
C LEU A 145 -26.15 46.37 -9.98
N SER A 146 -27.02 45.51 -9.43
CA SER A 146 -26.64 44.62 -8.33
C SER A 146 -25.74 43.48 -8.78
N ALA A 147 -24.73 43.16 -7.97
CA ALA A 147 -23.97 41.91 -8.10
C ALA A 147 -24.79 40.75 -7.52
N THR A 148 -24.97 39.68 -8.29
CA THR A 148 -25.66 38.46 -7.82
C THR A 148 -24.64 37.35 -7.59
N VAL A 149 -24.81 36.67 -6.47
CA VAL A 149 -24.04 35.48 -6.12
C VAL A 149 -25.00 34.30 -6.15
N GLU A 150 -24.83 33.42 -7.13
CA GLU A 150 -25.63 32.21 -7.26
C GLU A 150 -24.81 31.02 -6.79
N PRO A 151 -25.16 30.40 -5.64
CA PRO A 151 -24.52 29.16 -5.23
C PRO A 151 -24.96 28.03 -6.16
N ILE A 152 -24.01 27.39 -6.84
CA ILE A 152 -24.26 26.10 -7.49
C ILE A 152 -24.30 25.05 -6.39
N ILE A 153 -25.51 24.61 -6.04
CA ILE A 153 -25.71 23.54 -5.06
C ILE A 153 -25.33 22.22 -5.73
N LEU A 154 -24.18 21.67 -5.35
CA LEU A 154 -23.80 20.30 -5.70
C LEU A 154 -24.67 19.34 -4.89
N ASN A 155 -25.84 18.97 -5.42
CA ASN A 155 -26.71 17.98 -4.78
C ASN A 155 -25.99 16.62 -4.68
N ASP A 156 -26.07 16.00 -3.49
CA ASP A 156 -25.60 14.64 -3.16
C ASP A 156 -24.11 14.31 -3.38
N ALA A 157 -23.26 15.29 -3.69
CA ALA A 157 -21.82 15.06 -3.91
C ALA A 157 -21.15 14.35 -2.72
N HIS A 158 -21.55 14.69 -1.49
CA HIS A 158 -21.01 14.07 -0.27
C HIS A 158 -21.27 12.56 -0.19
N LYS A 159 -22.42 12.08 -0.69
CA LYS A 159 -22.74 10.64 -0.74
C LYS A 159 -21.93 9.92 -1.81
N GLN A 160 -21.70 10.57 -2.95
CA GLN A 160 -20.86 10.02 -4.01
C GLN A 160 -19.41 9.85 -3.54
N TYR A 161 -18.83 10.85 -2.86
CA TYR A 161 -17.47 10.75 -2.34
C TYR A 161 -17.33 9.68 -1.26
N GLN A 162 -18.29 9.62 -0.33
CA GLN A 162 -18.31 8.57 0.68
C GLN A 162 -18.36 7.18 0.03
N PHE A 163 -19.25 6.98 -0.96
CA PHE A 163 -19.32 5.73 -1.69
C PHE A 163 -18.01 5.38 -2.41
N LEU A 164 -17.36 6.35 -3.07
CA LEU A 164 -16.11 6.13 -3.77
C LEU A 164 -14.95 5.80 -2.81
N SER A 165 -14.88 6.45 -1.66
CA SER A 165 -13.86 6.18 -0.63
C SER A 165 -14.07 4.80 0.00
N ASP A 166 -15.31 4.46 0.39
CA ASP A 166 -15.65 3.13 0.92
C ASP A 166 -15.35 2.01 -0.10
N GLU A 167 -15.66 2.23 -1.38
CA GLU A 167 -15.36 1.28 -2.45
C GLU A 167 -13.86 1.16 -2.70
N SER A 168 -13.13 2.28 -2.73
CA SER A 168 -11.67 2.30 -2.93
C SER A 168 -10.98 1.53 -1.82
N MET A 169 -11.34 1.80 -0.57
CA MET A 169 -10.84 1.07 0.59
C MET A 169 -11.07 -0.44 0.47
N ARG A 170 -12.29 -0.88 0.13
CA ARG A 170 -12.59 -2.31 -0.07
C ARG A 170 -11.75 -2.94 -1.18
N LYS A 171 -11.60 -2.26 -2.32
CA LYS A 171 -10.83 -2.77 -3.45
C LYS A 171 -9.34 -2.81 -3.17
N VAL A 172 -8.81 -1.82 -2.44
CA VAL A 172 -7.42 -1.82 -1.96
C VAL A 172 -7.18 -3.00 -1.02
N MET A 173 -8.07 -3.27 -0.05
CA MET A 173 -7.96 -4.44 0.83
C MET A 173 -7.95 -5.76 0.05
N VAL A 174 -8.90 -5.92 -0.88
CA VAL A 174 -8.98 -7.13 -1.72
C VAL A 174 -7.74 -7.29 -2.60
N SER A 175 -7.18 -6.20 -3.13
CA SER A 175 -5.96 -6.28 -3.95
C SER A 175 -4.74 -6.74 -3.16
N HIS A 176 -4.69 -6.46 -1.85
CA HIS A 176 -3.68 -6.96 -0.93
C HIS A 176 -4.04 -8.32 -0.31
N ARG A 177 -5.17 -8.93 -0.72
CA ARG A 177 -5.71 -10.17 -0.16
C ARG A 177 -5.96 -10.09 1.36
N ILE A 178 -6.27 -8.89 1.86
CA ILE A 178 -6.68 -8.71 3.24
C ILE A 178 -8.09 -9.25 3.39
N VAL A 179 -8.24 -10.26 4.25
CA VAL A 179 -9.50 -11.01 4.40
C VAL A 179 -10.49 -10.37 5.38
N SER A 180 -10.01 -9.53 6.30
CA SER A 180 -10.85 -8.76 7.22
C SER A 180 -10.27 -7.35 7.46
N PRO A 181 -11.08 -6.29 7.43
CA PRO A 181 -10.67 -4.94 7.81
C PRO A 181 -10.13 -4.85 9.25
N MET A 182 -10.59 -5.74 10.13
CA MET A 182 -10.15 -5.78 11.53
C MET A 182 -8.65 -6.03 11.66
N LEU A 183 -8.05 -6.79 10.75
CA LEU A 183 -6.61 -7.09 10.74
C LEU A 183 -5.76 -5.83 10.54
N VAL A 184 -6.31 -4.80 9.89
CA VAL A 184 -5.65 -3.51 9.67
C VAL A 184 -6.18 -2.41 10.59
N GLY A 185 -6.87 -2.78 11.68
CA GLY A 185 -7.36 -1.85 12.70
C GLY A 185 -8.64 -1.10 12.30
N ILE A 186 -9.32 -1.52 11.23
CA ILE A 186 -10.57 -0.92 10.81
C ILE A 186 -11.70 -1.68 11.48
N LYS A 187 -12.39 -0.98 12.38
CA LYS A 187 -13.51 -1.55 13.12
C LYS A 187 -14.76 -1.57 12.25
N ASP A 188 -15.32 -2.76 12.05
CA ASP A 188 -16.69 -2.89 11.56
C ASP A 188 -17.68 -2.59 12.70
N ASN A 189 -18.85 -2.03 12.40
CA ASN A 189 -19.82 -1.57 13.40
C ASN A 189 -20.58 -2.73 14.10
N THR A 190 -20.10 -3.96 13.96
CA THR A 190 -20.62 -5.17 14.58
C THR A 190 -20.05 -5.34 16.00
N GLY A 191 -20.83 -5.93 16.91
CA GLY A 191 -20.62 -5.86 18.36
C GLY A 191 -19.33 -6.54 18.88
N LEU A 192 -18.86 -6.07 20.05
CA LEU A 192 -17.56 -6.43 20.67
C LEU A 192 -17.30 -7.94 20.86
N GLY A 193 -18.34 -8.78 20.99
CA GLY A 193 -18.19 -10.22 21.23
C GLY A 193 -17.88 -11.08 20.00
N ASN A 194 -18.28 -10.63 18.79
CA ASN A 194 -17.96 -11.36 17.55
C ASN A 194 -16.55 -11.08 17.04
N ASN A 195 -15.96 -9.98 17.50
CA ASN A 195 -14.73 -9.41 16.97
C ASN A 195 -13.49 -10.29 17.28
N ALA A 196 -13.46 -10.98 18.42
CA ALA A 196 -12.32 -11.83 18.78
C ALA A 196 -12.23 -13.10 17.90
N GLN A 197 -13.34 -13.84 17.78
CA GLN A 197 -13.42 -15.03 16.94
C GLN A 197 -13.22 -14.71 15.45
N GLU A 198 -13.77 -13.58 15.00
CA GLU A 198 -13.58 -13.09 13.63
C GLU A 198 -12.12 -12.73 13.37
N LEU A 199 -11.46 -12.07 14.31
CA LEU A 199 -10.04 -11.72 14.20
C LEU A 199 -9.14 -12.96 14.16
N GLU A 200 -9.40 -13.94 15.00
CA GLU A 200 -8.69 -15.24 14.99
C GLU A 200 -8.85 -15.94 13.64
N THR A 201 -10.10 -16.11 13.19
CA THR A 201 -10.40 -16.77 11.91
C THR A 201 -9.77 -16.03 10.73
N ALA A 202 -9.84 -14.70 10.73
CA ALA A 202 -9.24 -13.86 9.70
C ALA A 202 -7.71 -13.95 9.70
N SER A 203 -7.09 -14.00 10.89
CA SER A 203 -5.63 -14.13 11.05
C SER A 203 -5.15 -15.48 10.51
N LEU A 204 -5.82 -16.57 10.87
CA LEU A 204 -5.50 -17.91 10.39
C LEU A 204 -5.69 -18.03 8.87
N LEU A 205 -6.77 -17.45 8.33
CA LEU A 205 -7.02 -17.45 6.89
C LEU A 205 -5.96 -16.64 6.14
N MET A 206 -5.59 -15.46 6.64
CA MET A 206 -4.53 -14.64 6.04
C MET A 206 -3.17 -15.35 6.08
N ASP A 207 -2.85 -15.98 7.21
CA ASP A 207 -1.61 -16.73 7.37
C ASP A 207 -1.50 -17.85 6.31
N ASN A 208 -2.53 -18.69 6.22
CA ASN A 208 -2.55 -19.82 5.30
C ASN A 208 -2.63 -19.44 3.82
N THR A 209 -3.34 -18.36 3.48
CA THR A 209 -3.61 -18.02 2.07
C THR A 209 -2.67 -16.97 1.48
N VAL A 210 -1.98 -16.20 2.33
CA VAL A 210 -1.10 -15.11 1.90
C VAL A 210 0.32 -15.29 2.45
N ILE A 211 0.47 -15.44 3.76
CA ILE A 211 1.78 -15.40 4.42
C ILE A 211 2.59 -16.67 4.12
N ARG A 212 2.04 -17.86 4.39
CA ARG A 212 2.72 -19.14 4.16
C ARG A 212 3.15 -19.34 2.70
N PRO A 213 2.31 -19.07 1.68
CA PRO A 213 2.76 -19.15 0.28
C PRO A 213 3.94 -18.21 -0.04
N MET A 214 3.97 -17.00 0.53
CA MET A 214 5.11 -16.09 0.37
C MET A 214 6.36 -16.62 1.07
N GLN A 215 6.22 -17.16 2.28
CA GLN A 215 7.31 -17.79 3.02
C GLN A 215 7.90 -18.97 2.24
N VAL A 216 7.06 -19.88 1.72
CA VAL A 216 7.52 -21.00 0.87
C VAL A 216 8.31 -20.50 -0.34
N THR A 217 7.83 -19.46 -1.02
CA THR A 217 8.56 -18.87 -2.17
C THR A 217 9.95 -18.36 -1.78
N ILE A 218 10.12 -17.85 -0.55
CA ILE A 218 11.43 -17.39 -0.06
C ILE A 218 12.31 -18.57 0.36
N LEU A 219 11.73 -19.56 1.05
CA LEU A 219 12.44 -20.78 1.48
C LEU A 219 12.98 -21.55 0.27
N ASP A 220 12.15 -21.77 -0.75
CA ASP A 220 12.53 -22.47 -2.00
C ASP A 220 13.76 -21.83 -2.67
N GLU A 221 13.92 -20.51 -2.57
CA GLU A 221 15.07 -19.79 -3.12
C GLU A 221 16.29 -19.86 -2.19
N PHE A 222 16.10 -19.80 -0.87
CA PHE A 222 17.18 -19.96 0.09
C PHE A 222 17.74 -21.38 0.14
N GLU A 223 16.90 -22.40 -0.07
CA GLU A 223 17.34 -23.78 -0.22
C GLU A 223 18.33 -23.92 -1.38
N LYS A 224 18.12 -23.24 -2.51
CA LYS A 224 19.10 -23.23 -3.62
C LYS A 224 20.45 -22.63 -3.21
N ILE A 225 20.46 -21.67 -2.28
CA ILE A 225 21.70 -21.12 -1.72
C ILE A 225 22.40 -22.17 -0.87
N LEU A 226 21.66 -22.86 -0.01
CA LEU A 226 22.21 -23.91 0.84
C LEU A 226 22.74 -25.09 0.02
N ASP A 227 21.97 -25.55 -0.96
CA ASP A 227 22.33 -26.62 -1.89
C ASP A 227 23.63 -26.31 -2.65
N TYR A 228 23.77 -25.08 -3.15
CA TYR A 228 25.00 -24.64 -3.83
C TYR A 228 26.23 -24.74 -2.93
N ASN A 229 26.05 -24.58 -1.61
CA ASN A 229 27.12 -24.67 -0.61
C ASN A 229 27.23 -26.05 0.05
N GLU A 230 26.50 -27.06 -0.44
CA GLU A 230 26.45 -28.42 0.13
C GLU A 230 26.02 -28.44 1.62
N ILE A 231 25.12 -27.53 2.00
CA ILE A 231 24.59 -27.43 3.36
C ILE A 231 23.21 -28.10 3.42
N ASP A 232 23.10 -29.18 4.18
CA ASP A 232 21.83 -29.84 4.48
C ASP A 232 21.25 -29.29 5.79
N LEU A 233 20.35 -28.31 5.68
CA LEU A 233 19.68 -27.68 6.81
C LEU A 233 18.25 -27.29 6.43
N GLU A 234 17.28 -27.70 7.25
CA GLU A 234 15.89 -27.31 7.07
C GLU A 234 15.67 -25.87 7.55
N LEU A 235 15.28 -24.99 6.63
CA LEU A 235 14.94 -23.61 6.93
C LEU A 235 13.44 -23.49 7.24
N TYR A 236 13.11 -22.68 8.25
CA TYR A 236 11.73 -22.34 8.56
C TYR A 236 11.63 -20.90 9.06
N PHE A 237 10.45 -20.30 8.90
CA PHE A 237 10.17 -19.01 9.50
C PHE A 237 9.71 -19.22 10.94
N LYS A 238 10.37 -18.54 11.88
CA LYS A 238 9.88 -18.46 13.25
C LYS A 238 8.60 -17.64 13.27
N THR A 239 7.47 -18.24 13.66
CA THR A 239 6.22 -17.48 13.82
C THR A 239 6.35 -16.47 14.97
N LEU A 240 5.70 -15.33 14.79
CA LEU A 240 5.54 -14.29 15.82
C LEU A 240 4.10 -14.25 16.34
N GLN A 241 3.22 -15.10 15.82
CA GLN A 241 1.86 -15.20 16.32
C GLN A 241 1.86 -15.79 17.74
N PRO A 242 1.02 -15.28 18.65
CA PRO A 242 0.83 -15.93 19.94
C PRO A 242 0.36 -17.38 19.74
N LEU A 243 0.84 -18.28 20.60
CA LEU A 243 0.54 -19.72 20.55
C LEU A 243 -0.96 -20.01 20.47
N GLU A 244 -1.79 -19.19 21.10
CA GLU A 244 -3.26 -19.25 21.07
C GLU A 244 -3.86 -19.23 19.65
N PHE A 245 -3.16 -18.65 18.68
CA PHE A 245 -3.61 -18.54 17.29
C PHE A 245 -3.00 -19.59 16.36
N THR A 246 -2.17 -20.49 16.89
CA THR A 246 -1.45 -21.49 16.11
C THR A 246 -2.22 -22.82 16.12
N ASP A 247 -2.66 -23.28 14.96
CA ASP A 247 -3.35 -24.57 14.84
C ASP A 247 -2.35 -25.74 14.94
N LEU A 248 -2.20 -26.28 16.15
CA LEU A 248 -1.31 -27.39 16.46
C LEU A 248 -1.91 -28.78 16.19
N THR A 249 -3.14 -28.86 15.66
CA THR A 249 -3.86 -30.15 15.52
C THR A 249 -3.14 -31.18 14.65
N ASN A 250 -2.21 -30.74 13.80
CA ASN A 250 -1.46 -31.60 12.88
C ASN A 250 0.03 -31.78 13.23
N ALA A 251 0.55 -31.12 14.27
CA ALA A 251 1.96 -31.26 14.67
C ALA A 251 2.13 -32.50 15.56
N ILE A 252 2.84 -33.52 15.06
CA ILE A 252 2.98 -34.82 15.73
C ILE A 252 4.35 -34.94 16.42
N SER A 253 5.36 -34.24 15.91
CA SER A 253 6.73 -34.27 16.42
C SER A 253 7.17 -32.96 17.07
N ASP A 254 8.15 -33.04 17.99
CA ASP A 254 8.72 -31.86 18.66
C ASP A 254 9.34 -30.86 17.67
N ALA A 255 9.82 -31.33 16.51
CA ALA A 255 10.35 -30.49 15.44
C ALA A 255 9.22 -29.77 14.65
N GLU A 256 8.10 -30.44 14.41
CA GLU A 256 6.92 -29.81 13.79
C GLU A 256 6.28 -28.79 14.73
N ILE A 257 6.24 -29.06 16.04
CA ILE A 257 5.77 -28.10 17.04
C ILE A 257 6.66 -26.86 17.04
N GLU A 258 7.99 -27.02 17.02
CA GLU A 258 8.92 -25.90 16.97
C GLU A 258 8.81 -25.11 15.65
N LYS A 259 8.54 -25.79 14.54
CA LYS A 259 8.31 -25.18 13.22
C LYS A 259 7.03 -24.35 13.18
N GLU A 260 5.94 -24.86 13.73
CA GLU A 260 4.64 -24.19 13.73
C GLU A 260 4.56 -23.07 14.79
N THR A 261 5.19 -23.25 15.95
CA THR A 261 5.09 -22.30 17.09
C THR A 261 6.30 -21.37 17.24
N GLY A 262 7.44 -21.70 16.63
CA GLY A 262 8.68 -20.93 16.80
C GLY A 262 9.31 -21.03 18.19
N VAL A 263 8.78 -21.91 19.05
CA VAL A 263 9.19 -22.13 20.45
C VAL A 263 9.67 -23.57 20.60
N LYS A 264 10.73 -23.80 21.37
CA LYS A 264 11.22 -25.17 21.60
C LYS A 264 10.14 -25.99 22.30
N SER A 265 9.93 -27.24 21.89
CA SER A 265 8.92 -28.13 22.48
C SER A 265 9.01 -28.24 24.02
N SER A 266 10.21 -28.08 24.60
CA SER A 266 10.41 -28.04 26.06
C SER A 266 9.75 -26.85 26.76
N GLU A 267 9.65 -25.71 26.09
CA GLU A 267 9.06 -24.47 26.61
C GLU A 267 7.53 -24.48 26.43
N VAL A 268 7.04 -25.01 25.30
CA VAL A 268 5.58 -25.19 25.03
C VAL A 268 4.92 -26.08 26.09
N LYS A 269 5.54 -27.23 26.41
CA LYS A 269 5.03 -28.15 27.46
C LYS A 269 5.01 -27.53 28.86
N SER A 270 5.86 -26.54 29.12
CA SER A 270 5.88 -25.82 30.40
C SER A 270 4.79 -24.73 30.50
N GLU A 271 4.40 -24.14 29.39
CA GLU A 271 3.32 -23.14 29.35
C GLU A 271 1.94 -23.79 29.45
N GLU A 272 1.70 -24.90 28.75
CA GLU A 272 0.45 -25.68 28.88
C GLU A 272 0.21 -26.14 30.32
N SER A 273 1.26 -26.64 30.99
CA SER A 273 1.16 -27.10 32.38
C SER A 273 1.02 -25.96 33.41
N THR A 274 1.37 -24.72 33.03
CA THR A 274 1.16 -23.53 33.87
C THR A 274 -0.26 -23.01 33.70
N ASN A 275 -0.78 -22.97 32.47
CA ASN A 275 -2.14 -22.54 32.18
C ASN A 275 -3.20 -23.51 32.75
N GLU A 276 -2.96 -24.83 32.70
CA GLU A 276 -3.85 -25.82 33.34
C GLU A 276 -3.89 -25.70 34.88
N GLN A 277 -2.86 -25.13 35.51
CA GLN A 277 -2.83 -24.92 36.96
C GLN A 277 -3.48 -23.61 37.41
N GLU A 278 -3.67 -22.64 36.51
CA GLU A 278 -4.36 -21.38 36.80
C GLU A 278 -5.89 -21.45 36.56
N GLU A 279 -6.39 -22.49 35.89
CA GLU A 279 -7.83 -22.72 35.64
C GLU A 279 -8.58 -23.49 36.76
N TYR A 280 -7.98 -23.71 37.93
CA TYR A 280 -8.64 -24.36 39.09
C TYR A 280 -8.84 -23.46 40.32
#